data_AF-A0A1X7L7H5-F1
#
_entry.id   AF-A0A1X7L7H5-F1
#
_cell.length_a   1.000
_cell.length_b   1.000
_cell.length_c   1.000
_cell.angle_alpha   90.00
_cell.angle_beta   90.00
_cell.angle_gamma   90.00
#
_symmetry.space_group_name_H-M   'P 1'
#
loop_
_entity.id
_entity.type
_entity.pdbx_description
1 polymer ?
#
loop_
_entity_poly.entity_id
_entity_poly.type
_entity_poly.pdbx_seq_one_letter_code
_entity_poly.pdbx_strand_id
1 'polypeptide(L)'
;MKHLIILLFLVITLYPLTAQDIKIGPRPQEPTEPYPYFSEDIMFQNKEANITLSGTLTLPNGQTDFPIVVLISGSSAHNRNQEVAGHKPFLVIADYLTSNGIGVLRYDDRGVGQSEGEYEIAAYAEIASDVESAVAYLKSRKDVNSKKIGLIGHSGGGLIAPLVASRRKDISFIVMMAAPAIPGYELILLQTETLNKAKGISDDKTQVELAFYESIFSAVIESSDLDETRSDLSASFKAQPESLPEEVKVEDVNKILQIFTAAWFQNFLQYDPSVALEQVDCPVLAINGAKDLQIPGEENLDAIKLALDKGGNDMVTIKKMPKLNHLFQEADTGLPDEYSTIEQTFSPLALEEIEAWIKLQTKE
;
A
#
# COMPACT_ATOMS: atom_id res chain seq x y z
N MET A 1 -21.98 8.43 18.72
CA MET A 1 -21.67 7.06 18.23
C MET A 1 -21.34 6.97 16.74
N LYS A 2 -21.45 8.05 15.94
CA LYS A 2 -21.08 8.05 14.50
C LYS A 2 -19.70 8.64 14.19
N HIS A 3 -18.98 9.20 15.17
CA HIS A 3 -17.68 9.85 14.96
C HIS A 3 -16.50 9.16 15.65
N LEU A 4 -16.73 8.07 16.40
CA LEU A 4 -15.67 7.26 17.04
C LEU A 4 -15.19 6.11 16.13
N ILE A 5 -15.65 6.07 14.88
CA ILE A 5 -15.41 4.98 13.92
C ILE A 5 -14.32 5.35 12.88
N ILE A 6 -13.71 6.54 13.00
CA ILE A 6 -12.85 7.11 11.94
C ILE A 6 -11.34 7.04 12.27
N LEU A 7 -10.95 6.56 13.45
CA LEU A 7 -9.53 6.47 13.83
C LEU A 7 -8.89 5.20 13.28
N LEU A 8 -7.77 5.39 12.57
CA LEU A 8 -6.86 4.41 11.95
C LEU A 8 -7.18 3.98 10.52
N PHE A 9 -6.90 4.82 9.52
CA PHE A 9 -6.95 4.35 8.13
C PHE A 9 -5.86 3.31 7.76
N LEU A 10 -4.90 3.05 8.66
CA LEU A 10 -3.99 1.89 8.59
C LEU A 10 -4.55 0.61 9.25
N VAL A 11 -5.65 0.70 10.02
CA VAL A 11 -6.32 -0.42 10.74
C VAL A 11 -7.80 -0.58 10.34
N ILE A 12 -8.38 0.36 9.61
CA ILE A 12 -9.78 0.34 9.13
C ILE A 12 -10.01 -0.68 7.99
N THR A 13 -8.99 -1.46 7.58
CA THR A 13 -9.24 -2.69 6.83
C THR A 13 -9.61 -3.88 7.71
N LEU A 14 -9.49 -3.78 9.05
CA LEU A 14 -9.80 -4.88 9.99
C LEU A 14 -11.23 -4.89 10.56
N TYR A 15 -12.07 -3.89 10.26
CA TYR A 15 -13.50 -3.97 10.58
C TYR A 15 -14.35 -3.46 9.42
N PRO A 16 -15.40 -4.20 9.01
CA PRO A 16 -16.34 -3.70 8.03
C PRO A 16 -16.94 -2.40 8.57
N LEU A 17 -16.76 -1.31 7.82
CA LEU A 17 -17.63 -0.13 7.90
C LEU A 17 -19.04 -0.65 8.10
N THR A 18 -19.67 -0.31 9.24
CA THR A 18 -21.08 -0.60 9.42
C THR A 18 -21.79 -0.08 8.18
N ALA A 19 -22.47 -0.98 7.46
CA ALA A 19 -23.20 -0.67 6.25
C ALA A 19 -24.27 0.38 6.55
N GLN A 20 -23.88 1.66 6.59
CA GLN A 20 -24.71 2.65 5.93
C GLN A 20 -24.77 2.21 4.47
N ASP A 21 -25.94 2.30 3.86
CA ASP A 21 -26.13 2.10 2.43
C ASP A 21 -25.30 3.17 1.70
N ILE A 22 -23.98 2.95 1.63
CA ILE A 22 -23.06 3.75 0.83
C ILE A 22 -23.51 3.44 -0.59
N LYS A 23 -24.12 4.43 -1.22
CA LYS A 23 -24.56 4.32 -2.60
C LYS A 23 -23.31 4.26 -3.47
N ILE A 24 -22.86 3.04 -3.76
CA ILE A 24 -21.75 2.79 -4.68
C ILE A 24 -22.18 3.31 -6.05
N GLY A 25 -21.46 4.32 -6.55
CA GLY A 25 -21.66 4.87 -7.89
C GLY A 25 -21.26 3.87 -8.98
N PRO A 26 -21.56 4.16 -10.25
CA PRO A 26 -21.04 3.35 -11.35
C PRO A 26 -19.50 3.31 -11.33
N ARG A 27 -18.93 2.25 -11.91
CA ARG A 27 -17.47 2.06 -12.08
C ARG A 27 -17.15 1.99 -13.58
N PRO A 28 -17.19 3.14 -14.28
CA PRO A 28 -17.12 3.17 -15.75
C PRO A 28 -15.77 2.71 -16.32
N GLN A 29 -14.72 2.65 -15.49
CA GLN A 29 -13.39 2.16 -15.88
C GLN A 29 -13.21 0.66 -15.66
N GLU A 30 -14.15 -0.04 -15.01
CA GLU A 30 -14.05 -1.50 -14.93
C GLU A 30 -14.19 -2.10 -16.34
N PRO A 31 -13.18 -2.83 -16.84
CA PRO A 31 -13.19 -3.35 -18.19
C PRO A 31 -14.22 -4.47 -18.34
N THR A 32 -14.76 -4.59 -19.55
CA THR A 32 -15.74 -5.63 -19.89
C THR A 32 -15.27 -6.46 -21.08
N GLU A 33 -15.57 -7.74 -21.07
CA GLU A 33 -15.25 -8.64 -22.17
C GLU A 33 -15.97 -8.28 -23.49
N PRO A 34 -15.39 -8.61 -24.65
CA PRO A 34 -14.08 -9.26 -24.81
C PRO A 34 -12.90 -8.29 -24.63
N TYR A 35 -11.86 -8.74 -23.91
CA TYR A 35 -10.64 -7.95 -23.74
C TYR A 35 -9.81 -7.94 -25.03
N PRO A 36 -9.06 -6.85 -25.33
CA PRO A 36 -8.18 -6.77 -26.50
C PRO A 36 -6.85 -7.53 -26.33
N TYR A 37 -6.67 -8.21 -25.19
CA TYR A 37 -5.45 -8.91 -24.79
C TYR A 37 -5.74 -10.34 -24.32
N PHE A 38 -4.69 -11.15 -24.17
CA PHE A 38 -4.80 -12.48 -23.59
C PHE A 38 -4.91 -12.40 -22.07
N SER A 39 -5.78 -13.22 -21.47
CA SER A 39 -5.97 -13.32 -20.03
C SER A 39 -6.08 -14.78 -19.63
N GLU A 40 -5.32 -15.20 -18.62
CA GLU A 40 -5.40 -16.54 -18.05
C GLU A 40 -5.32 -16.51 -16.52
N ASP A 41 -6.08 -17.39 -15.88
CA ASP A 41 -5.91 -17.68 -14.47
C ASP A 41 -4.74 -18.63 -14.26
N ILE A 42 -3.89 -18.30 -13.29
CA ILE A 42 -2.65 -19.00 -12.99
C ILE A 42 -2.59 -19.34 -11.52
N MET A 43 -1.71 -20.30 -11.21
CA MET A 43 -1.27 -20.58 -9.85
C MET A 43 0.25 -20.71 -9.84
N PHE A 44 0.89 -20.25 -8.76
CA PHE A 44 2.31 -20.41 -8.56
C PHE A 44 2.61 -20.73 -7.09
N GLN A 45 3.72 -21.44 -6.86
CA GLN A 45 4.09 -21.90 -5.54
C GLN A 45 5.10 -20.97 -4.90
N ASN A 46 4.83 -20.51 -3.68
CA ASN A 46 5.89 -20.06 -2.78
C ASN A 46 6.45 -21.28 -2.05
N LYS A 47 7.65 -21.71 -2.46
CA LYS A 47 8.29 -22.93 -1.93
C LYS A 47 8.81 -22.76 -0.51
N GLU A 48 9.18 -21.55 -0.12
CA GLU A 48 9.67 -21.26 1.23
C GLU A 48 8.55 -21.38 2.25
N ALA A 49 7.40 -20.77 1.95
CA ALA A 49 6.21 -20.85 2.78
C ALA A 49 5.39 -22.14 2.59
N ASN A 50 5.71 -22.94 1.55
CA ASN A 50 4.97 -24.13 1.15
C ASN A 50 3.46 -23.86 0.94
N ILE A 51 3.16 -22.80 0.18
CA ILE A 51 1.80 -22.40 -0.19
C ILE A 51 1.68 -22.20 -1.71
N THR A 52 0.45 -22.28 -2.20
CA THR A 52 0.07 -21.94 -3.57
C THR A 52 -0.71 -20.63 -3.59
N LEU A 53 -0.29 -19.71 -4.46
CA LEU A 53 -0.95 -18.43 -4.68
C LEU A 53 -1.67 -18.44 -6.03
N SER A 54 -2.87 -17.87 -6.08
CA SER A 54 -3.69 -17.78 -7.28
C SER A 54 -3.71 -16.36 -7.83
N GLY A 55 -3.64 -16.22 -9.15
CA GLY A 55 -3.67 -14.92 -9.80
C GLY A 55 -4.19 -14.98 -11.23
N THR A 56 -4.13 -13.82 -11.88
CA THR A 56 -4.44 -13.65 -13.29
C THR A 56 -3.23 -13.03 -13.99
N LEU A 57 -2.82 -13.63 -15.10
CA LEU A 57 -1.79 -13.12 -15.99
C LEU A 57 -2.45 -12.56 -17.25
N THR A 58 -2.21 -11.29 -17.57
CA THR A 58 -2.64 -10.65 -18.80
C THR A 58 -1.44 -10.30 -19.68
N LEU A 59 -1.51 -10.64 -20.96
CA LEU A 59 -0.41 -10.47 -21.92
C LEU A 59 -0.88 -9.72 -23.17
N PRO A 60 -0.09 -8.77 -23.70
CA PRO A 60 -0.43 -8.06 -24.93
C PRO A 60 -0.64 -9.03 -26.10
N ASN A 61 -1.72 -8.85 -26.85
CA ASN A 61 -1.99 -9.68 -28.02
C ASN A 61 -1.06 -9.32 -29.18
N GLY A 62 -0.55 -10.33 -29.90
CA GLY A 62 0.27 -10.13 -31.10
C GLY A 62 1.70 -9.63 -30.88
N GLN A 63 2.14 -9.47 -29.62
CA GLN A 63 3.51 -9.10 -29.28
C GLN A 63 4.23 -10.28 -28.61
N THR A 64 5.55 -10.39 -28.83
CA THR A 64 6.39 -11.46 -28.28
C THR A 64 7.55 -10.95 -27.42
N ASP A 65 7.76 -9.64 -27.41
CA ASP A 65 8.72 -8.95 -26.54
C ASP A 65 8.04 -7.71 -26.00
N PHE A 66 7.80 -7.70 -24.69
CA PHE A 66 7.14 -6.65 -23.93
C PHE A 66 7.65 -6.69 -22.49
N PRO A 67 7.63 -5.58 -21.72
CA PRO A 67 7.83 -5.64 -20.29
C PRO A 67 6.62 -6.27 -19.61
N ILE A 68 6.87 -6.83 -18.44
CA ILE A 68 5.83 -7.38 -17.59
C ILE A 68 6.01 -6.88 -16.16
N VAL A 69 4.91 -6.58 -15.49
CA VAL A 69 4.92 -6.13 -14.10
C VAL A 69 4.15 -7.06 -13.19
N VAL A 70 4.62 -7.22 -11.96
CA VAL A 70 3.84 -7.78 -10.86
C VAL A 70 3.22 -6.63 -10.07
N LEU A 71 1.90 -6.62 -9.93
CA LEU A 71 1.21 -5.67 -9.04
C LEU A 71 1.24 -6.20 -7.60
N ILE A 72 1.61 -5.33 -6.66
CA ILE A 72 1.75 -5.64 -5.25
C ILE A 72 0.78 -4.76 -4.46
N SER A 73 -0.17 -5.41 -3.79
CA SER A 73 -1.25 -4.76 -3.06
C SER A 73 -0.77 -3.93 -1.86
N GLY A 74 -1.61 -2.98 -1.43
CA GLY A 74 -1.40 -2.21 -0.21
C GLY A 74 -1.43 -3.03 1.07
N SER A 75 -1.36 -2.36 2.22
CA SER A 75 -1.43 -3.02 3.52
C SER A 75 -2.77 -3.75 3.71
N SER A 76 -2.75 -4.82 4.52
CA SER A 76 -3.82 -5.82 4.71
C SER A 76 -4.03 -6.77 3.53
N ALA A 77 -4.84 -7.79 3.71
CA ALA A 77 -5.04 -8.83 2.72
C ALA A 77 -6.03 -8.36 1.63
N HIS A 78 -5.59 -8.36 0.38
CA HIS A 78 -6.40 -7.97 -0.78
C HIS A 78 -6.63 -9.13 -1.74
N ASN A 79 -7.74 -9.06 -2.48
CA ASN A 79 -7.87 -9.85 -3.70
C ASN A 79 -6.98 -9.23 -4.80
N ARG A 80 -6.81 -9.96 -5.91
CA ARG A 80 -6.01 -9.53 -7.08
C ARG A 80 -6.44 -8.23 -7.76
N ASN A 81 -7.56 -7.62 -7.34
CA ASN A 81 -8.05 -6.34 -7.84
C ASN A 81 -7.76 -5.17 -6.88
N GLN A 82 -7.27 -5.44 -5.66
CA GLN A 82 -7.15 -4.48 -4.58
C GLN A 82 -8.48 -3.72 -4.34
N GLU A 83 -9.54 -4.48 -4.06
CA GLU A 83 -10.87 -3.89 -3.87
C GLU A 83 -10.97 -2.99 -2.64
N VAL A 84 -11.23 -1.71 -2.88
CA VAL A 84 -11.34 -0.69 -1.82
C VAL A 84 -12.45 0.30 -2.18
N ALA A 85 -13.36 0.58 -1.24
CA ALA A 85 -14.48 1.51 -1.45
C ALA A 85 -15.33 1.20 -2.74
N GLY A 86 -15.41 -0.08 -3.13
CA GLY A 86 -16.10 -0.53 -4.33
C GLY A 86 -15.35 -0.27 -5.64
N HIS A 87 -14.06 0.09 -5.59
CA HIS A 87 -13.19 0.24 -6.75
C HIS A 87 -12.26 -0.95 -6.91
N LYS A 88 -11.89 -1.27 -8.16
CA LYS A 88 -10.92 -2.31 -8.53
C LYS A 88 -9.70 -1.70 -9.24
N PRO A 89 -8.86 -0.92 -8.54
CA PRO A 89 -7.74 -0.20 -9.16
C PRO A 89 -6.78 -1.12 -9.91
N PHE A 90 -6.45 -2.31 -9.38
CA PHE A 90 -5.52 -3.21 -10.07
C PHE A 90 -6.13 -3.85 -11.33
N LEU A 91 -7.45 -3.97 -11.40
CA LEU A 91 -8.12 -4.40 -12.63
C LEU A 91 -7.99 -3.34 -13.72
N VAL A 92 -8.21 -2.06 -13.37
CA VAL A 92 -8.10 -0.93 -14.29
C VAL A 92 -6.66 -0.72 -14.76
N ILE A 93 -5.69 -0.81 -13.85
CA ILE A 93 -4.26 -0.73 -14.17
C ILE A 93 -3.87 -1.90 -15.09
N ALA A 94 -4.29 -3.13 -14.79
CA ALA A 94 -3.96 -4.29 -15.61
C ALA A 94 -4.53 -4.17 -17.03
N ASP A 95 -5.80 -3.76 -17.16
CA ASP A 95 -6.45 -3.55 -18.45
C ASP A 95 -5.75 -2.48 -19.29
N TYR A 96 -5.47 -1.31 -18.68
CA TYR A 96 -4.80 -0.21 -19.35
C TYR A 96 -3.38 -0.59 -19.79
N LEU A 97 -2.55 -1.12 -18.89
CA LEU A 97 -1.16 -1.47 -19.19
C LEU A 97 -1.08 -2.59 -20.24
N THR A 98 -1.91 -3.63 -20.12
CA THR A 98 -1.90 -4.75 -21.08
C THR A 98 -2.36 -4.31 -22.46
N SER A 99 -3.40 -3.47 -22.53
CA SER A 99 -3.86 -2.89 -23.80
C SER A 99 -2.80 -2.01 -24.47
N ASN A 100 -1.85 -1.49 -23.69
CA ASN A 100 -0.76 -0.64 -24.16
C ASN A 100 0.60 -1.34 -24.26
N GLY A 101 0.61 -2.67 -24.29
CA GLY A 101 1.83 -3.45 -24.58
C GLY A 101 2.66 -3.84 -23.36
N ILE A 102 2.12 -3.77 -22.14
CA ILE A 102 2.81 -4.15 -20.91
C ILE A 102 2.06 -5.32 -20.26
N GLY A 103 2.69 -6.49 -20.14
CA GLY A 103 2.08 -7.63 -19.44
C GLY A 103 1.88 -7.35 -17.96
N VAL A 104 0.86 -7.94 -17.35
CA VAL A 104 0.56 -7.73 -15.92
C VAL A 104 0.22 -9.05 -15.23
N LEU A 105 0.91 -9.31 -14.12
CA LEU A 105 0.56 -10.35 -13.16
C LEU A 105 -0.02 -9.69 -11.90
N ARG A 106 -1.23 -10.10 -11.54
CA ARG A 106 -1.92 -9.72 -10.30
C ARG A 106 -2.41 -10.97 -9.61
N TYR A 107 -2.28 -11.05 -8.29
CA TYR A 107 -2.59 -12.26 -7.53
C TYR A 107 -3.31 -11.93 -6.23
N ASP A 108 -4.05 -12.91 -5.69
CA ASP A 108 -4.70 -12.77 -4.40
C ASP A 108 -3.66 -12.96 -3.30
N ASP A 109 -3.68 -12.10 -2.28
CA ASP A 109 -2.81 -12.25 -1.12
C ASP A 109 -3.11 -13.55 -0.35
N ARG A 110 -2.20 -13.97 0.54
CA ARG A 110 -2.38 -15.17 1.36
C ARG A 110 -3.75 -15.20 2.04
N GLY A 111 -4.39 -16.37 2.01
CA GLY A 111 -5.71 -16.56 2.63
C GLY A 111 -6.86 -15.80 1.95
N VAL A 112 -6.64 -15.16 0.80
CA VAL A 112 -7.67 -14.48 0.01
C VAL A 112 -7.96 -15.25 -1.27
N GLY A 113 -9.23 -15.28 -1.68
CA GLY A 113 -9.64 -15.88 -2.95
C GLY A 113 -9.32 -17.38 -2.99
N GLN A 114 -8.39 -17.77 -3.86
CA GLN A 114 -7.90 -19.16 -3.99
C GLN A 114 -6.44 -19.32 -3.56
N SER A 115 -5.85 -18.27 -2.97
CA SER A 115 -4.50 -18.33 -2.39
C SER A 115 -4.53 -19.00 -1.02
N GLU A 116 -3.58 -19.90 -0.79
CA GLU A 116 -3.37 -20.60 0.48
C GLU A 116 -2.65 -19.70 1.50
N GLY A 117 -2.49 -20.21 2.73
CA GLY A 117 -1.76 -19.53 3.81
C GLY A 117 -2.60 -18.54 4.61
N GLU A 118 -1.95 -17.87 5.55
CA GLU A 118 -2.52 -16.81 6.37
C GLU A 118 -1.78 -15.51 6.11
N TYR A 119 -2.50 -14.40 6.01
CA TYR A 119 -1.92 -13.08 5.85
C TYR A 119 -1.66 -12.45 7.21
N GLU A 120 -0.43 -12.04 7.46
CA GLU A 120 -0.05 -11.24 8.62
C GLU A 120 0.38 -9.84 8.18
N ILE A 121 -0.23 -8.83 8.79
CA ILE A 121 0.15 -7.43 8.56
C ILE A 121 1.60 -7.24 9.01
N ALA A 122 2.37 -6.44 8.27
CA ALA A 122 3.78 -6.14 8.57
C ALA A 122 4.74 -7.35 8.59
N ALA A 123 4.31 -8.54 8.12
CA ALA A 123 5.20 -9.65 7.79
C ALA A 123 5.91 -9.39 6.45
N TYR A 124 6.59 -8.24 6.32
CA TYR A 124 7.12 -7.73 5.05
C TYR A 124 8.05 -8.71 4.34
N ALA A 125 8.83 -9.49 5.10
CA ALA A 125 9.72 -10.50 4.54
C ALA A 125 8.96 -11.65 3.87
N GLU A 126 7.80 -12.04 4.42
CA GLU A 126 6.96 -13.10 3.88
C GLU A 126 6.18 -12.63 2.65
N ILE A 127 5.64 -11.41 2.70
CA ILE A 127 4.98 -10.78 1.55
C ILE A 127 6.00 -10.60 0.41
N ALA A 128 7.24 -10.22 0.73
CA ALA A 128 8.32 -10.16 -0.25
C ALA A 128 8.62 -11.54 -0.87
N SER A 129 8.63 -12.64 -0.09
CA SER A 129 8.88 -13.97 -0.66
C SER A 129 7.75 -14.45 -1.59
N ASP A 130 6.51 -14.00 -1.37
CA ASP A 130 5.40 -14.21 -2.30
C ASP A 130 5.64 -13.50 -3.64
N VAL A 131 6.03 -12.22 -3.60
CA VAL A 131 6.38 -11.45 -4.80
C VAL A 131 7.58 -12.06 -5.54
N GLU A 132 8.61 -12.50 -4.81
CA GLU A 132 9.77 -13.19 -5.39
C GLU A 132 9.37 -14.50 -6.10
N SER A 133 8.36 -15.19 -5.58
CA SER A 133 7.78 -16.40 -6.17
C SER A 133 6.97 -16.08 -7.43
N ALA A 134 6.24 -14.96 -7.45
CA ALA A 134 5.56 -14.46 -8.65
C ALA A 134 6.57 -14.12 -9.77
N VAL A 135 7.67 -13.43 -9.42
CA VAL A 135 8.79 -13.16 -10.34
C VAL A 135 9.40 -14.47 -10.85
N ALA A 136 9.65 -15.44 -9.97
CA ALA A 136 10.21 -16.73 -10.36
C ALA A 136 9.27 -17.50 -11.32
N TYR A 137 7.96 -17.45 -11.10
CA TYR A 137 6.96 -17.98 -12.01
C TYR A 137 7.04 -17.33 -13.39
N LEU A 138 7.05 -16.00 -13.47
CA LEU A 138 7.17 -15.27 -14.73
C LEU A 138 8.46 -15.64 -15.49
N LYS A 139 9.59 -15.77 -14.79
CA LYS A 139 10.86 -16.19 -15.41
C LYS A 139 10.86 -17.63 -15.94
N SER A 140 9.96 -18.48 -15.46
CA SER A 140 9.82 -19.87 -15.93
C SER A 140 9.04 -19.97 -17.26
N ARG A 141 8.33 -18.91 -17.64
CA ARG A 141 7.51 -18.87 -18.85
C ARG A 141 8.34 -18.58 -20.10
N LYS A 142 7.95 -19.19 -21.22
CA LYS A 142 8.66 -19.07 -22.52
C LYS A 142 8.20 -17.86 -23.36
N ASP A 143 7.02 -17.37 -23.07
CA ASP A 143 6.35 -16.23 -23.70
C ASP A 143 6.50 -14.94 -22.87
N VAL A 144 7.38 -14.94 -21.87
CA VAL A 144 7.75 -13.78 -21.06
C VAL A 144 9.23 -13.46 -21.27
N ASN A 145 9.54 -12.20 -21.55
CA ASN A 145 10.92 -11.73 -21.55
C ASN A 145 11.42 -11.55 -20.10
N SER A 146 12.16 -12.55 -19.60
CA SER A 146 12.69 -12.58 -18.24
C SER A 146 13.68 -11.45 -17.89
N LYS A 147 14.08 -10.62 -18.86
CA LYS A 147 14.94 -9.44 -18.67
C LYS A 147 14.18 -8.11 -18.58
N LYS A 148 12.84 -8.13 -18.66
CA LYS A 148 11.98 -6.93 -18.59
C LYS A 148 10.88 -7.10 -17.54
N ILE A 149 11.20 -7.73 -16.40
CA ILE A 149 10.26 -7.90 -15.28
C ILE A 149 10.43 -6.73 -14.30
N GLY A 150 9.38 -5.95 -14.10
CA GLY A 150 9.32 -4.89 -13.10
C GLY A 150 8.29 -5.17 -12.00
N LEU A 151 8.26 -4.30 -11.00
CA LEU A 151 7.30 -4.37 -9.89
C LEU A 151 6.54 -3.05 -9.79
N ILE A 152 5.23 -3.10 -9.53
CA ILE A 152 4.43 -1.91 -9.20
C ILE A 152 3.75 -2.16 -7.87
N GLY A 153 4.11 -1.37 -6.86
CA GLY A 153 3.55 -1.48 -5.51
C GLY A 153 2.70 -0.28 -5.13
N HIS A 154 1.49 -0.50 -4.61
CA HIS A 154 0.65 0.56 -4.03
C HIS A 154 0.77 0.56 -2.50
N SER A 155 0.89 1.72 -1.86
CA SER A 155 0.88 1.85 -0.40
C SER A 155 1.86 0.88 0.26
N GLY A 156 1.41 -0.05 1.09
CA GLY A 156 2.24 -1.13 1.66
C GLY A 156 3.03 -1.95 0.62
N GLY A 157 2.46 -2.23 -0.56
CA GLY A 157 3.17 -2.87 -1.67
C GLY A 157 4.32 -2.02 -2.23
N GLY A 158 4.23 -0.70 -2.06
CA GLY A 158 5.30 0.25 -2.33
C GLY A 158 6.51 0.11 -1.38
N LEU A 159 6.33 -0.46 -0.18
CA LEU A 159 7.43 -0.88 0.70
C LEU A 159 8.03 -2.22 0.27
N ILE A 160 7.17 -3.14 -0.21
CA ILE A 160 7.59 -4.48 -0.61
C ILE A 160 8.42 -4.45 -1.90
N ALA A 161 8.05 -3.63 -2.88
CA ALA A 161 8.78 -3.51 -4.15
C ALA A 161 10.30 -3.24 -3.96
N PRO A 162 10.74 -2.19 -3.21
CA PRO A 162 12.16 -1.97 -2.95
C PRO A 162 12.77 -3.06 -2.08
N LEU A 163 12.02 -3.67 -1.15
CA LEU A 163 12.52 -4.81 -0.37
C LEU A 163 12.88 -6.00 -1.27
N VAL A 164 12.02 -6.34 -2.25
CA VAL A 164 12.30 -7.38 -3.24
C VAL A 164 13.47 -6.98 -4.14
N ALA A 165 13.49 -5.75 -4.65
CA ALA A 165 14.57 -5.26 -5.53
C ALA A 165 15.94 -5.22 -4.80
N SER A 166 15.97 -4.94 -3.50
CA SER A 166 17.20 -5.00 -2.69
C SER A 166 17.79 -6.41 -2.60
N ARG A 167 16.93 -7.44 -2.63
CA ARG A 167 17.29 -8.86 -2.56
C ARG A 167 17.56 -9.47 -3.94
N ARG A 168 17.10 -8.82 -5.01
CA ARG A 168 17.09 -9.37 -6.37
C ARG A 168 17.64 -8.41 -7.42
N LYS A 169 18.78 -8.78 -8.00
CA LYS A 169 19.45 -8.03 -9.08
C LYS A 169 18.86 -8.27 -10.48
N ASP A 170 17.81 -9.06 -10.57
CA ASP A 170 17.12 -9.40 -11.82
C ASP A 170 15.77 -8.67 -11.99
N ILE A 171 15.44 -7.74 -11.09
CA ILE A 171 14.33 -6.80 -11.25
C ILE A 171 14.78 -5.65 -12.15
N SER A 172 14.00 -5.37 -13.19
CA SER A 172 14.37 -4.41 -14.25
C SER A 172 14.05 -2.96 -13.89
N PHE A 173 13.01 -2.74 -13.08
CA PHE A 173 12.58 -1.44 -12.56
C PHE A 173 11.53 -1.65 -11.47
N ILE A 174 11.30 -0.62 -10.65
CA ILE A 174 10.16 -0.57 -9.72
C ILE A 174 9.36 0.74 -9.86
N VAL A 175 8.05 0.65 -9.66
CA VAL A 175 7.13 1.79 -9.54
C VAL A 175 6.52 1.76 -8.14
N MET A 176 6.77 2.80 -7.36
CA MET A 176 6.26 3.01 -6.01
C MET A 176 5.09 3.99 -6.07
N MET A 177 3.87 3.52 -5.87
CA MET A 177 2.65 4.32 -5.90
C MET A 177 2.16 4.60 -4.48
N ALA A 178 2.11 5.86 -4.06
CA ALA A 178 1.66 6.25 -2.72
C ALA A 178 2.41 5.50 -1.60
N ALA A 179 3.71 5.29 -1.76
CA ALA A 179 4.51 4.43 -0.90
C ALA A 179 5.01 5.19 0.34
N PRO A 180 4.84 4.65 1.56
CA PRO A 180 5.50 5.21 2.72
C PRO A 180 7.02 4.97 2.65
N ALA A 181 7.81 5.91 3.16
CA ALA A 181 9.26 5.80 3.20
C ALA A 181 9.89 6.39 4.48
N ILE A 182 9.05 6.78 5.43
CA ILE A 182 9.43 7.15 6.79
C ILE A 182 9.01 6.04 7.77
N PRO A 183 9.64 5.93 8.96
CA PRO A 183 9.26 4.94 9.97
C PRO A 183 7.77 4.99 10.33
N GLY A 184 7.18 3.84 10.66
CA GLY A 184 5.74 3.74 10.95
C GLY A 184 5.28 4.65 12.09
N TYR A 185 6.15 4.88 13.08
CA TYR A 185 5.94 5.87 14.14
C TYR A 185 5.67 7.27 13.58
N GLU A 186 6.59 7.78 12.75
CA GLU A 186 6.50 9.11 12.16
C GLU A 186 5.33 9.21 11.19
N LEU A 187 5.08 8.13 10.43
CA LEU A 187 4.01 8.07 9.44
C LEU A 187 2.63 8.25 10.07
N ILE A 188 2.33 7.57 11.18
CA ILE A 188 1.00 7.67 11.82
C ILE A 188 0.78 9.06 12.41
N LEU A 189 1.81 9.68 13.00
CA LEU A 189 1.70 11.04 13.53
C LEU A 189 1.45 12.05 12.41
N LEU A 190 2.23 11.98 11.33
CA LEU A 190 2.07 12.84 10.15
C LEU A 190 0.71 12.65 9.47
N GLN A 191 0.27 11.40 9.33
CA GLN A 191 -1.06 11.05 8.79
C GLN A 191 -2.17 11.65 9.68
N THR A 192 -2.04 11.55 11.00
CA THR A 192 -3.02 12.09 11.96
C THR A 192 -3.13 13.60 11.83
N GLU A 193 -2.01 14.31 11.85
CA GLU A 193 -1.99 15.78 11.70
C GLU A 193 -2.60 16.20 10.35
N THR A 194 -2.22 15.53 9.27
CA THR A 194 -2.70 15.83 7.91
C THR A 194 -4.21 15.63 7.78
N LEU A 195 -4.74 14.51 8.29
CA LEU A 195 -6.18 14.23 8.26
C LEU A 195 -6.97 15.19 9.15
N ASN A 196 -6.48 15.49 10.35
CA ASN A 196 -7.15 16.40 11.28
C ASN A 196 -7.24 17.81 10.72
N LYS A 197 -6.15 18.30 10.11
CA LYS A 197 -6.14 19.58 9.39
C LYS A 197 -7.16 19.61 8.26
N ALA A 198 -7.24 18.55 7.45
CA ALA A 198 -8.20 18.46 6.35
C ALA A 198 -9.66 18.40 6.83
N LYS A 199 -9.90 17.82 8.02
CA LYS A 199 -11.23 17.78 8.67
C LYS A 199 -11.59 19.07 9.42
N GLY A 200 -10.66 20.01 9.56
CA GLY A 200 -10.85 21.23 10.35
C GLY A 200 -10.86 21.00 11.85
N ILE A 201 -10.25 19.92 12.33
CA ILE A 201 -9.99 19.70 13.76
C ILE A 201 -8.95 20.73 14.22
N SER A 202 -9.17 21.34 15.38
CA SER A 202 -8.28 22.39 15.90
C SER A 202 -6.91 21.84 16.32
N ASP A 203 -5.88 22.68 16.26
CA ASP A 203 -4.52 22.32 16.66
C ASP A 203 -4.48 21.78 18.11
N ASP A 204 -5.18 22.42 19.05
CA ASP A 204 -5.24 21.95 20.45
C ASP A 204 -5.77 20.52 20.59
N LYS A 205 -6.78 20.15 19.79
CA LYS A 205 -7.35 18.78 19.79
C LYS A 205 -6.40 17.79 19.15
N THR A 206 -5.78 18.21 18.05
CA THR A 206 -4.79 17.41 17.34
C THR A 206 -3.59 17.11 18.24
N GLN A 207 -3.11 18.09 19.01
CA GLN A 207 -1.98 17.87 19.92
C GLN A 207 -2.30 16.91 21.07
N VAL A 208 -3.52 16.91 21.59
CA VAL A 208 -3.96 15.90 22.57
C VAL A 208 -3.96 14.50 21.95
N GLU A 209 -4.44 14.36 20.71
CA GLU A 209 -4.42 13.07 20.00
C GLU A 209 -3.01 12.58 19.69
N LEU A 210 -2.12 13.46 19.23
CA LEU A 210 -0.72 13.12 18.98
C LEU A 210 -0.02 12.67 20.26
N ALA A 211 -0.17 13.41 21.37
CA ALA A 211 0.42 13.03 22.66
C ALA A 211 -0.09 11.66 23.15
N PHE A 212 -1.38 11.37 22.92
CA PHE A 212 -1.96 10.06 23.20
C PHE A 212 -1.25 8.95 22.39
N TYR A 213 -1.09 9.11 21.08
CA TYR A 213 -0.37 8.14 20.25
C TYR A 213 1.11 8.01 20.61
N GLU A 214 1.81 9.12 20.81
CA GLU A 214 3.23 9.13 21.18
C GLU A 214 3.48 8.35 22.47
N SER A 215 2.58 8.48 23.46
CA SER A 215 2.68 7.76 24.73
C SER A 215 2.55 6.25 24.55
N ILE A 216 1.63 5.81 23.68
CA ILE A 216 1.42 4.39 23.37
C ILE A 216 2.60 3.86 22.56
N PHE A 217 2.99 4.56 21.50
CA PHE A 217 3.98 4.06 20.55
C PHE A 217 5.36 3.99 21.17
N SER A 218 5.75 4.96 22.00
CA SER A 218 7.01 4.91 22.75
C SER A 218 7.07 3.67 23.65
N ALA A 219 5.98 3.41 24.41
CA ALA A 219 5.89 2.25 25.27
C ALA A 219 5.93 0.93 24.49
N VAL A 220 5.24 0.87 23.33
CA VAL A 220 5.23 -0.32 22.46
C VAL A 220 6.59 -0.57 21.82
N ILE A 221 7.30 0.45 21.36
CA ILE A 221 8.63 0.30 20.74
C ILE A 221 9.64 -0.25 21.75
N GLU A 222 9.60 0.21 22.99
CA GLU A 222 10.52 -0.20 24.06
C GLU A 222 10.12 -1.53 24.73
N SER A 223 8.93 -2.04 24.41
CA SER A 223 8.34 -3.20 25.07
C SER A 223 9.04 -4.52 24.73
N SER A 224 9.38 -5.29 25.76
CA SER A 224 9.71 -6.72 25.65
C SER A 224 8.53 -7.65 25.97
N ASP A 225 7.46 -7.11 26.55
CA ASP A 225 6.21 -7.82 26.88
C ASP A 225 5.02 -6.92 26.57
N LEU A 226 4.39 -7.17 25.42
CA LEU A 226 3.28 -6.35 24.91
C LEU A 226 2.00 -6.53 25.74
N ASP A 227 1.82 -7.65 26.44
CA ASP A 227 0.65 -7.88 27.30
C ASP A 227 0.77 -7.12 28.63
N GLU A 228 1.98 -7.08 29.20
CA GLU A 228 2.31 -6.22 30.35
C GLU A 228 2.16 -4.74 29.96
N THR A 229 2.76 -4.34 28.84
CA THR A 229 2.68 -2.95 28.33
C THR A 229 1.24 -2.51 28.11
N ARG A 230 0.39 -3.38 27.54
CA ARG A 230 -1.04 -3.11 27.38
C ARG A 230 -1.73 -2.90 28.73
N SER A 231 -1.40 -3.72 29.72
CA SER A 231 -2.00 -3.66 31.06
C SER A 231 -1.63 -2.36 31.77
N ASP A 232 -0.36 -1.94 31.66
CA ASP A 232 0.15 -0.70 32.25
C ASP A 232 -0.45 0.54 31.59
N LEU A 233 -0.48 0.59 30.25
CA LEU A 233 -1.13 1.67 29.51
C LEU A 233 -2.62 1.76 29.87
N SER A 234 -3.33 0.62 29.96
CA SER A 234 -4.73 0.58 30.38
C SER A 234 -4.94 1.15 31.78
N ALA A 235 -4.09 0.79 32.74
CA ALA A 235 -4.16 1.31 34.10
C ALA A 235 -3.86 2.82 34.15
N SER A 236 -2.86 3.29 33.40
CA SER A 236 -2.49 4.70 33.29
C SER A 236 -3.64 5.56 32.76
N PHE A 237 -4.22 5.20 31.62
CA PHE A 237 -5.33 5.95 31.03
C PHE A 237 -6.62 5.92 31.87
N LYS A 238 -6.86 4.85 32.65
CA LYS A 238 -7.98 4.81 33.60
C LYS A 238 -7.75 5.73 34.80
N ALA A 239 -6.51 5.90 35.24
CA ALA A 239 -6.16 6.78 36.35
C ALA A 239 -6.16 8.26 35.94
N GLN A 240 -5.94 8.56 34.65
CA GLN A 240 -5.87 9.90 34.09
C GLN A 240 -6.79 10.04 32.86
N PRO A 241 -8.11 9.91 33.00
CA PRO A 241 -9.04 9.97 31.87
C PRO A 241 -9.00 11.31 31.12
N GLU A 242 -8.54 12.38 31.76
CA GLU A 242 -8.32 13.70 31.15
C GLU A 242 -7.20 13.75 30.12
N SER A 243 -6.32 12.73 30.08
CA SER A 243 -5.26 12.58 29.07
C SER A 243 -5.77 11.99 27.75
N LEU A 244 -7.01 11.49 27.71
CA LEU A 244 -7.60 10.92 26.52
C LEU A 244 -8.10 12.02 25.57
N PRO A 245 -8.01 11.82 24.24
CA PRO A 245 -8.74 12.64 23.28
C PRO A 245 -10.24 12.65 23.61
N GLU A 246 -10.92 13.78 23.37
CA GLU A 246 -12.33 13.99 23.75
C GLU A 246 -13.25 12.89 23.20
N GLU A 247 -12.92 12.38 22.03
CA GLU A 247 -13.67 11.35 21.33
C GLU A 247 -13.46 9.95 21.94
N VAL A 248 -12.31 9.70 22.60
CA VAL A 248 -11.94 8.41 23.16
C VAL A 248 -12.50 8.23 24.56
N LYS A 249 -13.34 7.20 24.72
CA LYS A 249 -13.88 6.81 26.02
C LYS A 249 -12.96 5.84 26.74
N VAL A 250 -12.88 5.95 28.06
CA VAL A 250 -12.12 5.05 28.93
C VAL A 250 -12.49 3.57 28.68
N GLU A 251 -13.76 3.27 28.42
CA GLU A 251 -14.22 1.90 28.16
C GLU A 251 -13.71 1.33 26.82
N ASP A 252 -13.34 2.19 25.87
CA ASP A 252 -12.86 1.81 24.55
C ASP A 252 -11.32 1.74 24.48
N VAL A 253 -10.59 2.30 25.47
CA VAL A 253 -9.12 2.28 25.53
C VAL A 253 -8.55 0.88 25.35
N ASN A 254 -9.11 -0.13 26.01
CA ASN A 254 -8.61 -1.51 25.90
C ASN A 254 -8.67 -2.06 24.47
N LYS A 255 -9.67 -1.65 23.68
CA LYS A 255 -9.82 -2.09 22.28
C LYS A 255 -8.77 -1.42 21.40
N ILE A 256 -8.52 -0.13 21.63
CA ILE A 256 -7.46 0.63 20.95
C ILE A 256 -6.10 0.00 21.27
N LEU A 257 -5.81 -0.24 22.55
CA LEU A 257 -4.55 -0.84 22.96
C LEU A 257 -4.37 -2.27 22.43
N GLN A 258 -5.43 -3.06 22.29
CA GLN A 258 -5.33 -4.40 21.69
C GLN A 258 -4.75 -4.37 20.27
N ILE A 259 -5.06 -3.32 19.50
CA ILE A 259 -4.49 -3.10 18.16
C ILE A 259 -3.03 -2.65 18.29
N PHE A 260 -2.78 -1.61 19.08
CA PHE A 260 -1.46 -0.99 19.15
C PHE A 260 -0.40 -1.79 19.90
N THR A 261 -0.81 -2.74 20.74
CA THR A 261 0.12 -3.68 21.38
C THR A 261 0.12 -5.04 20.68
N ALA A 262 -0.31 -5.12 19.43
CA ALA A 262 -0.12 -6.32 18.63
C ALA A 262 1.32 -6.39 18.08
N ALA A 263 1.87 -7.60 17.98
CA ALA A 263 3.26 -7.79 17.51
C ALA A 263 3.50 -7.18 16.11
N TRP A 264 2.52 -7.30 15.21
CA TRP A 264 2.61 -6.70 13.89
C TRP A 264 2.69 -5.17 13.94
N PHE A 265 2.03 -4.52 14.90
CA PHE A 265 2.04 -3.07 15.03
C PHE A 265 3.38 -2.60 15.59
N GLN A 266 3.95 -3.32 16.56
CA GLN A 266 5.31 -3.08 17.04
C GLN A 266 6.32 -3.18 15.89
N ASN A 267 6.23 -4.23 15.06
CA ASN A 267 7.08 -4.39 13.88
C ASN A 267 6.89 -3.24 12.87
N PHE A 268 5.66 -2.80 12.63
CA PHE A 268 5.37 -1.66 11.76
C PHE A 268 6.00 -0.37 12.28
N LEU A 269 5.90 -0.08 13.58
CA LEU A 269 6.50 1.11 14.18
C LEU A 269 8.03 1.12 14.07
N GLN A 270 8.67 -0.05 14.22
CA GLN A 270 10.12 -0.21 14.20
C GLN A 270 10.71 -0.35 12.79
N TYR A 271 9.90 -0.66 11.78
CA TYR A 271 10.38 -0.88 10.43
C TYR A 271 10.87 0.43 9.80
N ASP A 272 12.11 0.44 9.33
CA ASP A 272 12.72 1.54 8.60
C ASP A 272 12.80 1.21 7.09
N PRO A 273 11.95 1.84 6.25
CA PRO A 273 11.95 1.61 4.81
C PRO A 273 13.27 2.00 4.10
N SER A 274 14.04 2.94 4.69
CA SER A 274 15.25 3.47 4.06
C SER A 274 16.31 2.38 3.85
N VAL A 275 16.36 1.38 4.74
CA VAL A 275 17.32 0.27 4.68
C VAL A 275 17.19 -0.51 3.37
N ALA A 276 15.97 -0.79 2.93
CA ALA A 276 15.74 -1.49 1.65
C ALA A 276 16.01 -0.56 0.46
N LEU A 277 15.55 0.69 0.54
CA LEU A 277 15.70 1.68 -0.52
C LEU A 277 17.16 1.99 -0.85
N GLU A 278 18.03 2.10 0.16
CA GLU A 278 19.47 2.31 -0.01
C GLU A 278 20.18 1.18 -0.78
N GLN A 279 19.54 0.02 -0.93
CA GLN A 279 20.11 -1.15 -1.62
C GLN A 279 19.51 -1.37 -3.03
N VAL A 280 18.53 -0.56 -3.43
CA VAL A 280 17.91 -0.63 -4.76
C VAL A 280 18.84 -0.02 -5.79
N ASP A 281 19.18 -0.79 -6.82
CA ASP A 281 20.07 -0.38 -7.91
C ASP A 281 19.42 -0.44 -9.30
N CYS A 282 18.13 -0.76 -9.38
CA CYS A 282 17.34 -0.65 -10.61
C CYS A 282 16.65 0.73 -10.72
N PRO A 283 16.21 1.16 -11.91
CA PRO A 283 15.41 2.36 -12.09
C PRO A 283 14.16 2.40 -11.21
N VAL A 284 13.86 3.58 -10.65
CA VAL A 284 12.73 3.81 -9.75
C VAL A 284 11.84 4.95 -10.24
N LEU A 285 10.54 4.71 -10.33
CA LEU A 285 9.52 5.75 -10.35
C LEU A 285 8.82 5.79 -9.00
N ALA A 286 8.92 6.90 -8.26
CA ALA A 286 8.07 7.14 -7.10
C ALA A 286 7.02 8.20 -7.45
N ILE A 287 5.76 7.83 -7.32
CA ILE A 287 4.61 8.67 -7.68
C ILE A 287 3.63 8.74 -6.52
N ASN A 288 3.22 9.95 -6.13
CA ASN A 288 2.22 10.19 -5.07
C ASN A 288 1.18 11.22 -5.53
N GLY A 289 -0.04 11.09 -5.04
CA GLY A 289 -1.06 12.12 -5.17
C GLY A 289 -0.78 13.33 -4.27
N ALA A 290 -0.97 14.54 -4.79
CA ALA A 290 -0.81 15.77 -4.02
C ALA A 290 -1.90 15.99 -2.95
N LYS A 291 -3.01 15.26 -3.05
CA LYS A 291 -4.10 15.20 -2.05
C LYS A 291 -4.12 13.86 -1.31
N ASP A 292 -3.03 13.10 -1.37
CA ASP A 292 -2.90 11.93 -0.50
C ASP A 292 -2.71 12.39 0.94
N LEU A 293 -3.75 12.16 1.76
CA LEU A 293 -3.74 12.46 3.19
C LEU A 293 -3.39 11.25 4.05
N GLN A 294 -3.31 10.06 3.45
CA GLN A 294 -2.90 8.84 4.16
C GLN A 294 -1.38 8.71 4.15
N ILE A 295 -0.76 8.94 3.01
CA ILE A 295 0.69 8.94 2.82
C ILE A 295 1.08 10.30 2.22
N PRO A 296 1.24 11.33 3.06
CA PRO A 296 1.57 12.67 2.59
C PRO A 296 2.78 12.66 1.66
N GLY A 297 2.53 13.12 0.43
CA GLY A 297 3.44 12.87 -0.68
C GLY A 297 4.71 13.71 -0.66
N GLU A 298 4.80 14.77 0.14
CA GLU A 298 6.03 15.58 0.21
C GLU A 298 7.11 14.84 0.97
N GLU A 299 6.81 14.51 2.21
CA GLU A 299 7.71 13.88 3.17
C GLU A 299 8.14 12.49 2.68
N ASN A 300 7.21 11.71 2.13
CA ASN A 300 7.51 10.37 1.65
C ASN A 300 8.29 10.37 0.34
N LEU A 301 7.99 11.25 -0.63
CA LEU A 301 8.79 11.33 -1.86
C LEU A 301 10.21 11.85 -1.58
N ASP A 302 10.35 12.81 -0.67
CA ASP A 302 11.66 13.32 -0.23
C ASP A 302 12.47 12.24 0.49
N ALA A 303 11.84 11.45 1.37
CA ALA A 303 12.47 10.31 2.04
C ALA A 303 12.91 9.22 1.05
N ILE A 304 12.07 8.88 0.05
CA ILE A 304 12.43 7.95 -1.02
C ILE A 304 13.66 8.44 -1.77
N LYS A 305 13.64 9.71 -2.19
CA LYS A 305 14.76 10.32 -2.92
C LYS A 305 16.04 10.29 -2.08
N LEU A 306 15.96 10.70 -0.81
CA LEU A 306 17.10 10.74 0.09
C LEU A 306 17.73 9.36 0.29
N ALA A 307 16.92 8.33 0.51
CA ALA A 307 17.40 6.97 0.70
C ALA A 307 18.05 6.40 -0.57
N LEU A 308 17.45 6.61 -1.75
CA LEU A 308 18.02 6.16 -3.02
C LEU A 308 19.32 6.91 -3.37
N ASP A 309 19.37 8.23 -3.15
CA ASP A 309 20.58 9.04 -3.34
C ASP A 309 21.72 8.55 -2.41
N LYS A 310 21.39 8.24 -1.14
CA LYS A 310 22.34 7.68 -0.16
C LYS A 310 22.84 6.28 -0.57
N GLY A 311 21.97 5.47 -1.18
CA GLY A 311 22.32 4.19 -1.79
C GLY A 311 23.16 4.31 -3.08
N GLY A 312 23.28 5.52 -3.64
CA GLY A 312 24.02 5.79 -4.87
C GLY A 312 23.24 5.44 -6.15
N ASN A 313 21.90 5.33 -6.07
CA ASN A 313 21.06 5.11 -7.24
C ASN A 313 20.64 6.45 -7.86
N ASP A 314 21.14 6.74 -9.06
CA ASP A 314 20.86 7.98 -9.80
C ASP A 314 19.72 7.83 -10.84
N MET A 315 19.12 6.65 -10.96
CA MET A 315 18.05 6.33 -11.92
C MET A 315 16.66 6.53 -11.32
N VAL A 316 16.46 7.68 -10.65
CA VAL A 316 15.26 7.96 -9.85
C VAL A 316 14.40 9.04 -10.49
N THR A 317 13.12 8.74 -10.68
CA THR A 317 12.09 9.69 -11.12
C THR A 317 11.08 9.88 -9.99
N ILE A 318 10.89 11.14 -9.55
CA ILE A 318 9.94 11.51 -8.51
C ILE A 318 8.80 12.33 -9.12
N LYS A 319 7.54 11.95 -8.84
CA LYS A 319 6.34 12.60 -9.40
C LYS A 319 5.26 12.83 -8.34
N LYS A 320 5.01 14.10 -8.01
CA LYS A 320 3.84 14.51 -7.21
C LYS A 320 2.71 14.91 -8.16
N MET A 321 1.64 14.14 -8.20
CA MET A 321 0.53 14.29 -9.14
C MET A 321 -0.55 15.23 -8.59
N PRO A 322 -0.82 16.39 -9.23
CA PRO A 322 -1.81 17.33 -8.75
C PRO A 322 -3.20 16.68 -8.62
N LYS A 323 -3.94 17.08 -7.58
CA LYS A 323 -5.34 16.70 -7.31
C LYS A 323 -5.62 15.22 -7.02
N LEU A 324 -4.63 14.33 -7.08
CA LEU A 324 -4.87 12.91 -6.83
C LEU A 324 -4.84 12.59 -5.33
N ASN A 325 -5.78 11.76 -4.86
CA ASN A 325 -5.79 11.22 -3.49
C ASN A 325 -4.94 9.93 -3.39
N HIS A 326 -5.02 9.25 -2.24
CA HIS A 326 -4.29 8.00 -1.97
C HIS A 326 -4.56 6.87 -2.97
N LEU A 327 -5.78 6.80 -3.51
CA LEU A 327 -6.20 5.80 -4.51
C LEU A 327 -5.92 6.26 -5.94
N PHE A 328 -5.19 7.37 -6.13
CA PHE A 328 -4.95 8.01 -7.42
C PHE A 328 -6.22 8.46 -8.14
N GLN A 329 -7.28 8.79 -7.39
CA GLN A 329 -8.50 9.39 -7.94
C GLN A 329 -8.37 10.91 -7.90
N GLU A 330 -8.89 11.59 -8.91
CA GLU A 330 -9.09 13.04 -8.86
C GLU A 330 -10.06 13.40 -7.73
N ALA A 331 -9.55 14.17 -6.79
CA ALA A 331 -10.16 14.41 -5.48
C ALA A 331 -10.40 15.90 -5.25
N ASP A 332 -11.45 16.23 -4.48
CA ASP A 332 -11.71 17.60 -4.03
C ASP A 332 -11.04 17.86 -2.68
N THR A 333 -11.12 16.90 -1.76
CA THR A 333 -10.56 17.04 -0.41
C THR A 333 -9.37 16.13 -0.16
N GLY A 334 -9.33 14.95 -0.79
CA GLY A 334 -8.36 13.89 -0.48
C GLY A 334 -8.75 13.02 0.72
N LEU A 335 -9.85 13.36 1.41
CA LEU A 335 -10.34 12.60 2.56
C LEU A 335 -10.81 11.21 2.11
N PRO A 336 -10.66 10.16 2.94
CA PRO A 336 -11.19 8.84 2.58
C PRO A 336 -12.70 8.78 2.35
N ASP A 337 -13.48 9.69 2.96
CA ASP A 337 -14.93 9.72 2.85
C ASP A 337 -15.43 9.94 1.40
N GLU A 338 -14.65 10.58 0.54
CA GLU A 338 -15.01 10.79 -0.87
C GLU A 338 -14.72 9.56 -1.76
N TYR A 339 -13.89 8.59 -1.33
CA TYR A 339 -13.41 7.50 -2.19
C TYR A 339 -14.53 6.75 -2.88
N SER A 340 -15.55 6.35 -2.11
CA SER A 340 -16.70 5.59 -2.65
C SER A 340 -17.60 6.40 -3.56
N THR A 341 -17.60 7.73 -3.41
CA THR A 341 -18.47 8.67 -4.14
C THR A 341 -17.86 9.12 -5.47
N ILE A 342 -16.54 9.05 -5.59
CA ILE A 342 -15.84 9.33 -6.84
C ILE A 342 -16.11 8.16 -7.81
N GLU A 343 -16.51 8.46 -9.04
CA GLU A 343 -16.74 7.41 -10.05
C GLU A 343 -15.44 6.90 -10.68
N GLN A 344 -14.43 7.77 -10.80
CA GLN A 344 -13.10 7.43 -11.30
C GLN A 344 -12.44 6.43 -10.34
N THR A 345 -12.09 5.25 -10.83
CA THR A 345 -11.33 4.24 -10.10
C THR A 345 -9.85 4.58 -10.03
N PHE A 346 -9.28 5.10 -11.12
CA PHE A 346 -7.87 5.46 -11.18
C PHE A 346 -7.64 6.55 -12.23
N SER A 347 -6.78 7.53 -11.96
CA SER A 347 -6.54 8.65 -12.86
C SER A 347 -5.90 8.20 -14.18
N PRO A 348 -6.49 8.56 -15.34
CA PRO A 348 -5.86 8.36 -16.64
C PRO A 348 -4.47 9.00 -16.75
N LEU A 349 -4.27 10.18 -16.14
CA LEU A 349 -2.97 10.86 -16.15
C LEU A 349 -1.88 10.07 -15.38
N ALA A 350 -2.26 9.40 -14.30
CA ALA A 350 -1.34 8.53 -13.57
C ALA A 350 -1.03 7.26 -14.38
N LEU A 351 -2.03 6.68 -15.08
CA LEU A 351 -1.82 5.54 -15.98
C LEU A 351 -0.86 5.88 -17.13
N GLU A 352 -1.07 7.03 -17.77
CA GLU A 352 -0.22 7.53 -18.86
C GLU A 352 1.22 7.78 -18.40
N GLU A 353 1.43 8.39 -17.22
CA GLU A 353 2.76 8.64 -16.67
C GLU A 353 3.50 7.32 -16.35
N ILE A 354 2.80 6.35 -15.72
CA ILE A 354 3.37 5.03 -15.40
C ILE A 354 3.74 4.28 -16.69
N GLU A 355 2.84 4.22 -17.66
CA GLU A 355 3.08 3.57 -18.95
C GLU A 355 4.27 4.19 -19.69
N ALA A 356 4.26 5.51 -19.85
CA ALA A 356 5.32 6.22 -20.57
C ALA A 356 6.68 6.02 -19.90
N TRP A 357 6.72 6.05 -18.57
CA TRP A 357 7.95 5.81 -17.83
C TRP A 357 8.46 4.37 -17.99
N ILE A 358 7.57 3.36 -17.89
CA ILE A 358 7.94 1.95 -18.08
C ILE A 358 8.54 1.74 -19.48
N LYS A 359 7.87 2.22 -20.53
CA LYS A 359 8.34 2.10 -21.92
C LYS A 359 9.71 2.74 -22.13
N LEU A 360 9.94 3.89 -21.48
CA LEU A 360 11.25 4.54 -21.50
C LEU A 360 12.36 3.66 -20.89
N GLN A 361 12.08 2.97 -19.77
CA GLN A 361 13.06 2.07 -19.15
C GLN A 361 13.31 0.80 -19.97
N THR A 362 12.31 0.34 -20.71
CA THR A 362 12.36 -0.94 -21.44
C THR A 362 12.68 -0.79 -22.93
N LYS A 363 12.88 0.45 -23.40
CA LYS A 363 13.19 0.85 -24.79
C LYS A 363 12.11 0.38 -25.79
N GLU A 364 10.86 0.64 -25.46
CA GLU A 364 9.71 0.38 -26.34
C GLU A 364 9.10 1.64 -26.93
#